data_AF-A0A2N6LJC6-F1
#
_entry.id   AF-A0A2N6LJC6-F1
#
_cell.length_a   1.000
_cell.length_b   1.000
_cell.length_c   1.000
_cell.angle_alpha   90.00
_cell.angle_beta   90.00
_cell.angle_gamma   90.00
#
_symmetry.space_group_name_H-M   'P 1'
#
loop_
_entity.id
_entity.type
_entity.pdbx_description
1 polymer ?
#
loop_
_entity_poly.entity_id
_entity_poly.type
_entity_poly.pdbx_seq_one_letter_code
_entity_poly.pdbx_strand_id
1 'polypeptide(L)'
;MERVVFSSSKLVTIAAGLLCAGGLISYFRADETAKPLALNIALTCGAIALTTQLLTTNHEQLANEQLTEVVEKLSKPLKQLEADSKQKDSVIAELRRIHRENEVQLEKTSTELGVAKDAIALLKIQIASKTKELEAKLSERDTRVDDFLAKFKQQLAEDISDRVHRVYNQLAETVKSKIGSDDYQIIHKQLQNFSDNLDDLYQSHSDLLLEITDLEGEDITRLSINIYSQICDEISALRVRFRNLLNIRERMELNNAFEILGNVSQTHTPITKAQQLIREQSNYQRQQLESIYGKSVENDQALEELKSQVQDLLNQIEAKNLLIAELKKPLKWTPATRDDLRVGNVIITYFESLGIILDRASSDYQKWDAILSFHIDRNSRVILPKELNEHSEKLQQLAHTLSPINFKWDAETGMMTAYLLLSKKPQKTVDDEVISDVLQFIKPPESLIEFVKNAYHVGMWAETGSGKSTAISNVIGGMIQELGGAPTI
;
A
#
# COMPACT_ATOMS: atom_id res chain seq x y z
N MET A 1 57.35 -47.21 42.02
CA MET A 1 57.57 -46.49 43.29
C MET A 1 58.71 -47.19 43.98
N GLU A 2 59.88 -46.56 44.06
CA GLU A 2 61.06 -47.16 44.69
C GLU A 2 60.85 -47.13 46.22
N ARG A 3 60.95 -48.29 46.88
CA ARG A 3 60.86 -48.37 48.34
C ARG A 3 62.17 -47.88 48.95
N VAL A 4 62.09 -47.17 50.08
CA VAL A 4 63.27 -46.82 50.86
C VAL A 4 63.85 -48.11 51.45
N VAL A 5 65.10 -48.43 51.11
CA VAL A 5 65.83 -49.59 51.63
C VAL A 5 67.15 -49.10 52.24
N PHE A 6 67.41 -49.45 53.50
CA PHE A 6 68.67 -49.10 54.16
C PHE A 6 69.71 -50.20 53.91
N SER A 7 70.54 -50.03 52.88
CA SER A 7 71.56 -50.99 52.46
C SER A 7 72.71 -51.13 53.46
N SER A 8 73.06 -50.06 54.18
CA SER A 8 74.17 -50.03 55.16
C SER A 8 73.89 -50.88 56.40
N SER A 9 72.65 -50.94 56.88
CA SER A 9 72.27 -51.71 58.08
C SER A 9 72.15 -53.21 57.81
N LYS A 10 71.85 -53.60 56.56
CA LYS A 10 71.91 -55.01 56.11
C LYS A 10 73.34 -55.56 56.16
N LEU A 11 74.33 -54.75 55.79
CA LEU A 11 75.74 -55.14 55.88
C LEU A 11 76.19 -55.36 57.33
N VAL A 12 75.78 -54.49 58.26
CA VAL A 12 76.06 -54.65 59.70
C VAL A 12 75.41 -55.91 60.26
N THR A 13 74.17 -56.20 59.87
CA THR A 13 73.45 -57.40 60.29
C THR A 13 74.11 -58.68 59.78
N ILE A 14 74.54 -58.69 58.50
CA ILE A 14 75.26 -59.82 57.90
C ILE A 14 76.61 -60.03 58.59
N ALA A 15 77.38 -58.95 58.82
CA ALA A 15 78.68 -59.02 59.49
C ALA A 15 78.54 -59.54 60.94
N ALA A 16 77.57 -59.03 61.70
CA ALA A 16 77.28 -59.48 63.05
C ALA A 16 76.77 -60.93 63.09
N GLY A 17 75.96 -61.35 62.11
CA GLY A 17 75.53 -62.75 61.96
C GLY A 17 76.68 -63.71 61.67
N LEU A 18 77.63 -63.31 60.81
CA LEU A 18 78.85 -64.08 60.54
C LEU A 18 79.75 -64.19 61.77
N LEU A 19 79.93 -63.11 62.54
CA LEU A 19 80.68 -63.13 63.79
C LEU A 19 79.99 -63.98 64.87
N CYS A 20 78.65 -63.98 64.92
CA CYS A 20 77.89 -64.86 65.80
C CYS A 20 78.09 -66.34 65.46
N ALA A 21 77.98 -66.70 64.18
CA ALA A 21 78.23 -68.06 63.70
C ALA A 21 79.70 -68.47 63.97
N GLY A 22 80.66 -67.58 63.72
CA GLY A 22 82.07 -67.80 64.05
C GLY A 22 82.33 -68.00 65.55
N GLY A 23 81.63 -67.23 66.40
CA GLY A 23 81.68 -67.37 67.86
C GLY A 23 81.11 -68.70 68.34
N LEU A 24 79.98 -69.15 67.80
CA LEU A 24 79.38 -70.45 68.11
C LEU A 24 80.28 -71.61 67.66
N ILE A 25 80.83 -71.55 66.45
CA ILE A 25 81.76 -72.57 65.95
C ILE A 25 83.02 -72.64 66.82
N SER A 26 83.54 -71.49 67.24
CA SER A 26 84.70 -71.41 68.13
C SER A 26 84.40 -71.96 69.52
N TYR A 27 83.19 -71.74 70.05
CA TYR A 27 82.75 -72.31 71.34
C TYR A 27 82.81 -73.85 71.35
N PHE A 28 82.40 -74.49 70.25
CA PHE A 28 82.44 -75.96 70.14
C PHE A 28 83.85 -76.54 69.95
N ARG A 29 84.84 -75.73 69.57
CA ARG A 29 86.23 -76.18 69.29
C ARG A 29 87.27 -75.72 70.32
N ALA A 30 86.96 -74.77 71.19
CA ALA A 30 87.93 -74.18 72.11
C ALA A 30 88.10 -74.97 73.43
N ASP A 31 89.29 -74.87 74.02
CA ASP A 31 89.61 -75.38 75.36
C ASP A 31 88.77 -74.69 76.45
N GLU A 32 88.60 -75.33 77.62
CA GLU A 32 87.66 -74.86 78.67
C GLU A 32 87.87 -73.41 79.11
N THR A 33 89.10 -72.90 79.07
CA THR A 33 89.43 -71.53 79.47
C THR A 33 88.97 -70.47 78.45
N ALA A 34 88.77 -70.83 77.18
CA ALA A 34 88.42 -69.91 76.09
C ALA A 34 86.93 -69.94 75.68
N LYS A 35 86.17 -70.92 76.15
CA LYS A 35 84.71 -71.04 75.88
C LYS A 35 83.88 -69.83 76.32
N PRO A 36 84.07 -69.21 77.50
CA PRO A 36 83.27 -68.06 77.92
C PRO A 36 83.42 -66.85 76.98
N LEU A 37 84.62 -66.63 76.45
CA LEU A 37 84.88 -65.54 75.50
C LEU A 37 84.16 -65.77 74.17
N ALA A 38 84.22 -67.00 73.63
CA ALA A 38 83.54 -67.36 72.39
C ALA A 38 82.01 -67.24 72.51
N LEU A 39 81.44 -67.63 73.66
CA LEU A 39 80.01 -67.49 73.93
C LEU A 39 79.60 -66.01 74.03
N ASN A 40 80.40 -65.17 74.70
CA ASN A 40 80.13 -63.73 74.79
C ASN A 40 80.17 -63.06 73.42
N ILE A 41 81.13 -63.41 72.56
CA ILE A 41 81.18 -62.91 71.17
C ILE A 41 79.93 -63.35 70.39
N ALA A 42 79.52 -64.62 70.52
CA ALA A 42 78.32 -65.12 69.85
C ALA A 42 77.05 -64.39 70.31
N LEU A 43 76.84 -64.25 71.62
CA LEU A 43 75.65 -63.60 72.18
C LEU A 43 75.60 -62.10 71.87
N THR A 44 76.73 -61.40 72.00
CA THR A 44 76.80 -59.96 71.68
C THR A 44 76.59 -59.70 70.19
N CYS A 45 77.24 -60.47 69.31
CA CYS A 45 77.06 -60.31 67.87
C CYS A 45 75.65 -60.74 67.43
N GLY A 46 75.07 -61.79 68.04
CA GLY A 46 73.69 -62.20 67.80
C GLY A 46 72.67 -61.14 68.22
N ALA A 47 72.87 -60.52 69.39
CA ALA A 47 72.04 -59.41 69.86
C ALA A 47 72.14 -58.19 68.91
N ILE A 48 73.35 -57.84 68.46
CA ILE A 48 73.58 -56.77 67.49
C ILE A 48 72.89 -57.06 66.15
N ALA A 49 72.97 -58.29 65.64
CA ALA A 49 72.29 -58.66 64.39
C ALA A 49 70.77 -58.53 64.50
N LEU A 50 70.16 -59.07 65.57
CA LEU A 50 68.71 -59.03 65.78
C LEU A 50 68.20 -57.59 65.98
N THR A 51 68.88 -56.81 66.82
CA THR A 51 68.51 -55.40 67.08
C THR A 51 68.63 -54.55 65.83
N THR A 52 69.70 -54.73 65.05
CA THR A 52 69.90 -54.00 63.79
C THR A 52 68.85 -54.38 62.75
N GLN A 53 68.48 -55.66 62.65
CA GLN A 53 67.44 -56.11 61.74
C GLN A 53 66.07 -55.52 62.10
N LEU A 54 65.67 -55.58 63.38
CA LEU A 54 64.39 -55.04 63.85
C LEU A 54 64.29 -53.53 63.68
N LEU A 55 65.36 -52.80 64.02
CA LEU A 55 65.43 -51.35 63.82
C LEU A 55 65.32 -51.00 62.34
N THR A 56 66.02 -51.73 61.47
CA THR A 56 65.96 -51.50 60.02
C THR A 56 64.55 -51.72 59.49
N THR A 57 63.90 -52.83 59.84
CA THR A 57 62.54 -53.10 59.37
C THR A 57 61.53 -52.07 59.86
N ASN A 58 61.65 -51.61 61.11
CA ASN A 58 60.74 -50.62 61.67
C ASN A 58 60.94 -49.23 61.02
N HIS A 59 62.20 -48.83 60.81
CA HIS A 59 62.51 -47.56 60.13
C HIS A 59 62.15 -47.58 58.64
N GLU A 60 62.34 -48.71 57.93
CA GLU A 60 61.88 -48.86 56.54
C GLU A 60 60.35 -48.74 56.46
N GLN A 61 59.62 -49.34 57.41
CA GLN A 61 58.17 -49.24 57.44
C GLN A 61 57.68 -47.80 57.70
N LEU A 62 58.19 -47.16 58.77
CA LEU A 62 57.84 -45.78 59.10
C LEU A 62 58.19 -44.79 57.98
N ALA A 63 59.36 -44.94 57.34
CA ALA A 63 59.77 -44.08 56.23
C ALA A 63 58.85 -44.26 55.00
N ASN A 64 58.47 -45.49 54.67
CA ASN A 64 57.58 -45.75 53.54
C ASN A 64 56.14 -45.31 53.84
N GLU A 65 55.66 -45.42 55.07
CA GLU A 65 54.34 -44.90 55.48
C GLU A 65 54.28 -43.37 55.37
N GLN A 66 55.29 -42.66 55.88
CA GLN A 66 55.38 -41.19 55.73
C GLN A 66 55.49 -40.75 54.27
N LEU A 67 56.27 -41.46 53.46
CA LEU A 67 56.42 -41.16 52.03
C LEU A 67 55.10 -41.36 51.28
N THR A 68 54.34 -42.40 51.63
CA THR A 68 53.03 -42.68 51.05
C THR A 68 52.03 -41.58 51.40
N GLU A 69 51.98 -41.14 52.66
CA GLU A 69 51.10 -40.07 53.11
C GLU A 69 51.40 -38.73 52.41
N VAL A 70 52.68 -38.39 52.24
CA VAL A 70 53.10 -37.17 51.52
C VAL A 70 52.73 -37.24 50.03
N VAL A 71 52.94 -38.39 49.39
CA VAL A 71 52.56 -38.59 47.98
C VAL A 71 51.04 -38.52 47.79
N GLU A 72 50.27 -39.09 48.72
CA GLU A 72 48.80 -39.04 48.65
C GLU A 72 48.29 -37.61 48.85
N LYS A 73 48.84 -36.88 49.82
CA LYS A 73 48.52 -35.45 50.06
C LYS A 73 48.84 -34.54 48.89
N LEU A 74 49.89 -34.83 48.11
CA LEU A 74 50.31 -34.01 46.97
C LEU A 74 49.66 -34.43 45.64
N SER A 75 49.42 -35.72 45.43
CA SER A 75 48.90 -36.24 44.16
C SER A 75 47.44 -35.84 43.90
N LYS A 76 46.62 -35.77 44.95
CA LYS A 76 45.20 -35.35 44.85
C LYS A 76 45.03 -33.89 44.40
N PRO A 77 45.65 -32.88 45.05
CA PRO A 77 45.57 -31.50 44.58
C PRO A 77 46.25 -31.28 43.22
N LEU A 78 47.32 -32.02 42.91
CA LEU A 78 47.99 -31.90 41.61
C LEU A 78 47.10 -32.39 40.45
N LYS A 79 46.40 -33.52 40.62
CA LYS A 79 45.40 -33.99 39.65
C LYS A 79 44.24 -33.02 39.49
N GLN A 80 43.80 -32.39 40.59
CA GLN A 80 42.73 -31.40 40.55
C GLN A 80 43.17 -30.12 39.83
N LEU A 81 44.39 -29.64 40.08
CA LEU A 81 44.96 -28.49 39.38
C LEU A 81 45.14 -28.76 37.87
N GLU A 82 45.55 -29.98 37.51
CA GLU A 82 45.70 -30.38 36.11
C GLU A 82 44.33 -30.44 35.38
N ALA A 83 43.29 -30.93 36.07
CA ALA A 83 41.92 -30.93 35.55
C ALA A 83 41.40 -29.49 35.37
N ASP A 84 41.59 -28.62 36.37
CA ASP A 84 41.20 -27.21 36.31
C ASP A 84 41.95 -26.46 35.20
N SER A 85 43.23 -26.76 34.99
CA SER A 85 44.02 -26.19 33.89
C SER A 85 43.45 -26.59 32.53
N LYS A 86 43.16 -27.89 32.33
CA LYS A 86 42.55 -28.40 31.09
C LYS A 86 41.18 -27.76 30.84
N GLN A 87 40.38 -27.57 31.88
CA GLN A 87 39.09 -26.88 31.77
C GLN A 87 39.24 -25.40 31.39
N LYS A 88 40.22 -24.70 31.97
CA LYS A 88 40.49 -23.29 31.59
C LYS A 88 40.97 -23.19 30.15
N ASP A 89 41.82 -24.12 29.70
CA ASP A 89 42.30 -24.15 28.32
C ASP A 89 41.16 -24.37 27.32
N SER A 90 40.18 -25.24 27.64
CA SER A 90 39.01 -25.42 26.78
C SER A 90 38.13 -24.17 26.72
N VAL A 91 37.93 -23.46 27.84
CA VAL A 91 37.16 -22.20 27.88
C VAL A 91 37.88 -21.10 27.08
N ILE A 92 39.20 -21.01 27.17
CA ILE A 92 39.99 -20.05 26.37
C ILE A 92 39.88 -20.35 24.88
N ALA A 93 39.90 -21.62 24.48
CA ALA A 93 39.71 -22.02 23.10
C ALA A 93 38.31 -21.64 22.58
N GLU A 94 37.27 -21.85 23.39
CA GLU A 94 35.90 -21.46 23.06
C GLU A 94 35.73 -19.94 22.95
N LEU A 95 36.30 -19.16 23.88
CA LEU A 95 36.29 -17.70 23.82
C LEU A 95 36.99 -17.18 22.57
N ARG A 96 38.13 -17.77 22.17
CA ARG A 96 38.82 -17.42 20.93
C ARG A 96 37.97 -17.71 19.70
N ARG A 97 37.20 -18.79 19.71
CA ARG A 97 36.27 -19.13 18.61
C ARG A 97 35.16 -18.09 18.51
N ILE A 98 34.49 -17.78 19.62
CA ILE A 98 33.42 -16.77 19.69
C ILE A 98 33.94 -15.40 19.24
N HIS A 99 35.16 -15.02 19.66
CA HIS A 99 35.74 -13.73 19.27
C HIS A 99 35.93 -13.62 17.76
N ARG A 100 36.44 -14.67 17.10
CA ARG A 100 36.57 -14.71 15.63
C ARG A 100 35.21 -14.66 14.93
N GLU A 101 34.22 -15.40 15.42
CA GLU A 101 32.87 -15.39 14.86
C GLU A 101 32.26 -13.98 14.93
N ASN A 102 32.47 -13.27 16.06
CA ASN A 102 32.02 -11.90 16.23
C ASN A 102 32.78 -10.91 15.33
N GLU A 103 34.09 -11.05 15.14
CA GLU A 103 34.86 -10.22 14.20
C GLU A 103 34.33 -10.35 12.76
N VAL A 104 34.05 -11.57 12.31
CA VAL A 104 33.50 -11.83 10.97
C VAL A 104 32.10 -11.22 10.81
N GLN A 105 31.24 -11.31 11.84
CA GLN A 105 29.93 -10.67 11.81
C GLN A 105 30.02 -9.14 11.80
N LEU A 106 30.97 -8.57 12.55
CA LEU A 106 31.21 -7.13 12.58
C LEU A 106 31.70 -6.62 11.23
N GLU A 107 32.59 -7.36 10.57
CA GLU A 107 33.07 -7.02 9.24
C GLU A 107 31.93 -7.06 8.21
N LYS A 108 31.11 -8.13 8.25
CA LYS A 108 29.93 -8.26 7.38
C LYS A 108 28.95 -7.10 7.58
N THR A 109 28.58 -6.78 8.81
CA THR A 109 27.66 -5.66 9.10
C THR A 109 28.26 -4.30 8.71
N SER A 110 29.59 -4.12 8.83
CA SER A 110 30.27 -2.91 8.36
C SER A 110 30.21 -2.76 6.84
N THR A 111 30.38 -3.86 6.08
CA THR A 111 30.25 -3.84 4.62
C THR A 111 28.82 -3.53 4.18
N GLU A 112 27.80 -4.14 4.81
CA GLU A 112 26.39 -3.87 4.54
C GLU A 112 26.01 -2.42 4.84
N LEU A 113 26.54 -1.84 5.93
CA LEU A 113 26.36 -0.44 6.26
C LEU A 113 27.00 0.49 5.22
N GLY A 114 28.15 0.11 4.66
CA GLY A 114 28.78 0.82 3.54
C GLY A 114 27.87 0.87 2.32
N VAL A 115 27.36 -0.29 1.88
CA VAL A 115 26.43 -0.39 0.74
C VAL A 115 25.16 0.44 0.97
N ALA A 116 24.59 0.41 2.18
CA ALA A 116 23.42 1.20 2.52
C ALA A 116 23.69 2.72 2.46
N LYS A 117 24.87 3.18 2.91
CA LYS A 117 25.26 4.60 2.83
C LYS A 117 25.40 5.06 1.38
N ASP A 118 25.99 4.23 0.52
CA ASP A 118 26.13 4.54 -0.90
C ASP A 118 24.77 4.62 -1.60
N ALA A 119 23.86 3.69 -1.28
CA ALA A 119 22.48 3.74 -1.77
C ALA A 119 21.73 5.01 -1.32
N ILE A 120 21.90 5.43 -0.07
CA ILE A 120 21.32 6.68 0.45
C ILE A 120 21.88 7.90 -0.30
N ALA A 121 23.19 7.93 -0.58
CA ALA A 121 23.80 9.03 -1.33
C ALA A 121 23.23 9.11 -2.76
N LEU A 122 23.05 7.97 -3.41
CA LEU A 122 22.50 7.87 -4.77
C LEU A 122 21.04 8.31 -4.82
N LEU A 123 20.23 7.89 -3.85
CA LEU A 123 18.83 8.34 -3.69
C LEU A 123 18.75 9.85 -3.45
N LYS A 124 19.63 10.44 -2.65
CA LYS A 124 19.66 11.90 -2.44
C LYS A 124 19.91 12.66 -3.75
N ILE A 125 20.81 12.16 -4.59
CA ILE A 125 21.08 12.76 -5.92
C ILE A 125 19.84 12.66 -6.82
N GLN A 126 19.18 11.49 -6.87
CA GLN A 126 17.97 11.30 -7.67
C GLN A 126 16.82 12.19 -7.20
N ILE A 127 16.62 12.33 -5.89
CA ILE A 127 15.60 13.22 -5.32
C ILE A 127 15.90 14.66 -5.75
N ALA A 128 17.14 15.13 -5.61
CA ALA A 128 17.50 16.48 -6.02
C ALA A 128 17.27 16.73 -7.53
N SER A 129 17.59 15.75 -8.39
CA SER A 129 17.36 15.87 -9.83
C SER A 129 15.87 15.89 -10.16
N LYS A 130 15.06 15.05 -9.50
CA LYS A 130 13.62 14.98 -9.70
C LYS A 130 12.90 16.21 -9.17
N THR A 131 13.32 16.76 -8.03
CA THR A 131 12.81 18.02 -7.52
C THR A 131 13.10 19.15 -8.52
N LYS A 132 14.31 19.21 -9.07
CA LYS A 132 14.66 20.20 -10.11
C LYS A 132 13.84 20.03 -11.39
N GLU A 133 13.57 18.79 -11.82
CA GLU A 133 12.69 18.50 -12.96
C GLU A 133 11.24 18.93 -12.69
N LEU A 134 10.72 18.66 -11.50
CA LEU A 134 9.38 19.08 -11.07
C LEU A 134 9.27 20.60 -10.97
N GLU A 135 10.28 21.27 -10.43
CA GLU A 135 10.33 22.73 -10.33
C GLU A 135 10.42 23.39 -11.70
N ALA A 136 11.17 22.79 -12.64
CA ALA A 136 11.17 23.22 -14.04
C ALA A 136 9.76 23.08 -14.66
N LYS A 137 9.08 21.95 -14.47
CA LYS A 137 7.70 21.73 -14.95
C LYS A 137 6.66 22.62 -14.27
N LEU A 138 6.86 22.97 -12.99
CA LEU A 138 6.01 23.92 -12.26
C LEU A 138 6.25 25.36 -12.71
N SER A 139 7.47 25.69 -13.15
CA SER A 139 7.82 27.00 -13.70
C SER A 139 7.37 27.19 -15.15
N GLU A 140 7.03 26.11 -15.86
CA GLU A 140 6.32 26.19 -17.14
C GLU A 140 4.93 26.77 -16.89
N ARG A 141 4.79 28.07 -17.15
CA ARG A 141 3.52 28.81 -17.04
C ARG A 141 2.46 28.09 -17.88
N ASP A 142 1.31 27.80 -17.27
CA ASP A 142 0.18 27.20 -17.96
C ASP A 142 -0.41 28.22 -18.95
N THR A 143 0.02 28.17 -20.21
CA THR A 143 -0.45 29.09 -21.26
C THR A 143 -1.82 28.71 -21.81
N ARG A 144 -2.41 27.58 -21.40
CA ARG A 144 -3.65 27.06 -22.02
C ARG A 144 -4.83 28.02 -21.85
N VAL A 145 -4.91 28.69 -20.69
CA VAL A 145 -5.95 29.68 -20.41
C VAL A 145 -5.71 30.94 -21.23
N ASP A 146 -4.47 31.43 -21.26
CA ASP A 146 -4.08 32.61 -22.05
C ASP A 146 -4.35 32.38 -23.55
N ASP A 147 -4.00 31.20 -24.07
CA ASP A 147 -4.23 30.77 -25.47
C ASP A 147 -5.73 30.64 -25.79
N PHE A 148 -6.52 30.10 -24.85
CA PHE A 148 -7.96 30.00 -24.99
C PHE A 148 -8.62 31.38 -25.04
N LEU A 149 -8.24 32.27 -24.12
CA LEU A 149 -8.76 33.64 -24.06
C LEU A 149 -8.40 34.44 -25.32
N ALA A 150 -7.19 34.29 -25.83
CA ALA A 150 -6.78 34.91 -27.10
C ALA A 150 -7.64 34.45 -28.28
N LYS A 151 -7.87 33.12 -28.41
CA LYS A 151 -8.74 32.56 -29.45
C LYS A 151 -10.19 33.01 -29.31
N PHE A 152 -10.71 33.05 -28.08
CA PHE A 152 -12.07 33.51 -27.80
C PHE A 152 -12.27 34.96 -28.25
N LYS A 153 -11.37 35.87 -27.86
CA LYS A 153 -11.43 37.28 -28.27
C LYS A 153 -11.39 37.44 -29.79
N GLN A 154 -10.45 36.76 -30.44
CA GLN A 154 -10.29 36.83 -31.89
C GLN A 154 -11.56 36.35 -32.61
N GLN A 155 -12.06 35.17 -32.25
CA GLN A 155 -13.24 34.59 -32.89
C GLN A 155 -14.49 35.46 -32.70
N LEU A 156 -14.65 36.01 -31.49
CA LEU A 156 -15.77 36.90 -31.18
C LEU A 156 -15.68 38.22 -31.96
N ALA A 157 -14.49 38.84 -32.01
CA ALA A 157 -14.29 40.07 -32.77
C ALA A 157 -14.54 39.88 -34.26
N GLU A 158 -14.06 38.77 -34.86
CA GLU A 158 -14.29 38.43 -36.26
C GLU A 158 -15.78 38.26 -36.58
N ASP A 159 -16.51 37.46 -35.79
CA ASP A 159 -17.94 37.20 -36.04
C ASP A 159 -18.80 38.47 -35.91
N ILE A 160 -18.53 39.31 -34.91
CA ILE A 160 -19.27 40.55 -34.74
C ILE A 160 -18.90 41.55 -35.85
N SER A 161 -17.63 41.64 -36.24
CA SER A 161 -17.19 42.51 -37.34
C SER A 161 -17.91 42.16 -38.65
N ASP A 162 -17.96 40.87 -39.00
CA ASP A 162 -18.68 40.39 -40.18
C ASP A 162 -20.17 40.70 -40.13
N ARG A 163 -20.78 40.64 -38.93
CA ARG A 163 -22.18 40.97 -38.74
C ARG A 163 -22.44 42.47 -38.85
N VAL A 164 -21.64 43.31 -38.19
CA VAL A 164 -21.71 44.78 -38.27
C VAL A 164 -21.58 45.20 -39.73
N HIS A 165 -20.52 44.75 -40.41
CA HIS A 165 -20.26 45.08 -41.81
C HIS A 165 -21.43 44.70 -42.74
N ARG A 166 -21.97 43.48 -42.62
CA ARG A 166 -23.13 43.05 -43.41
C ARG A 166 -24.36 43.93 -43.18
N VAL A 167 -24.66 44.26 -41.93
CA VAL A 167 -25.87 45.04 -41.61
C VAL A 167 -25.75 46.47 -42.09
N TYR A 168 -24.60 47.11 -41.90
CA TYR A 168 -24.37 48.48 -42.36
C TYR A 168 -24.35 48.58 -43.88
N ASN A 169 -23.70 47.66 -44.60
CA ASN A 169 -23.73 47.64 -46.06
C ASN A 169 -25.15 47.47 -46.60
N GLN A 170 -25.92 46.53 -46.05
CA GLN A 170 -27.32 46.33 -46.46
C GLN A 170 -28.18 47.57 -46.20
N LEU A 171 -28.00 48.23 -45.05
CA LEU A 171 -28.69 49.47 -44.72
C LEU A 171 -28.29 50.59 -45.67
N ALA A 172 -26.99 50.79 -45.93
CA ALA A 172 -26.48 51.82 -46.83
C ALA A 172 -26.98 51.63 -48.27
N GLU A 173 -26.94 50.40 -48.80
CA GLU A 173 -27.50 50.07 -50.11
C GLU A 173 -29.00 50.35 -50.19
N THR A 174 -29.75 49.95 -49.16
CA THR A 174 -31.19 50.16 -49.10
C THR A 174 -31.52 51.65 -49.02
N VAL A 175 -30.82 52.41 -48.17
CA VAL A 175 -30.98 53.87 -48.04
C VAL A 175 -30.69 54.55 -49.37
N LYS A 176 -29.57 54.22 -50.02
CA LYS A 176 -29.18 54.77 -51.33
C LYS A 176 -30.20 54.47 -52.43
N SER A 177 -30.72 53.24 -52.47
CA SER A 177 -31.80 52.86 -53.39
C SER A 177 -33.07 53.69 -53.16
N LYS A 178 -33.42 53.96 -51.90
CA LYS A 178 -34.61 54.74 -51.53
C LYS A 178 -34.43 56.24 -51.77
N ILE A 179 -33.22 56.78 -51.58
CA ILE A 179 -32.84 58.16 -51.94
C ILE A 179 -33.00 58.39 -53.45
N GLY A 180 -32.61 57.42 -54.28
CA GLY A 180 -32.72 57.50 -55.74
C GLY A 180 -34.12 57.28 -56.32
N SER A 181 -35.13 57.05 -55.47
CA SER A 181 -36.50 56.74 -55.87
C SER A 181 -37.41 57.96 -55.69
N ASP A 182 -38.13 58.37 -56.74
CA ASP A 182 -39.01 59.55 -56.73
C ASP A 182 -40.10 59.48 -55.63
N ASP A 183 -40.56 58.27 -55.41
CA ASP A 183 -41.41 57.81 -54.33
C ASP A 183 -41.05 58.33 -52.92
N TYR A 184 -39.78 58.64 -52.63
CA TYR A 184 -39.34 59.07 -51.28
C TYR A 184 -38.81 60.51 -51.22
N GLN A 185 -39.10 61.34 -52.24
CA GLN A 185 -38.67 62.75 -52.28
C GLN A 185 -39.08 63.56 -51.03
N ILE A 186 -40.26 63.28 -50.46
CA ILE A 186 -40.79 63.98 -49.28
C ILE A 186 -39.90 63.82 -48.04
N ILE A 187 -39.31 62.63 -47.86
CA ILE A 187 -38.45 62.30 -46.72
C ILE A 187 -36.96 62.29 -47.10
N HIS A 188 -36.62 62.76 -48.30
CA HIS A 188 -35.28 62.68 -48.87
C HIS A 188 -34.21 63.32 -47.97
N LYS A 189 -34.50 64.50 -47.39
CA LYS A 189 -33.59 65.17 -46.43
C LYS A 189 -33.34 64.33 -45.17
N GLN A 190 -34.37 63.61 -44.70
CA GLN A 190 -34.26 62.77 -43.51
C GLN A 190 -33.50 61.47 -43.83
N LEU A 191 -33.70 60.90 -45.03
CA LEU A 191 -32.93 59.77 -45.54
C LEU A 191 -31.45 60.13 -45.75
N GLN A 192 -31.16 61.33 -46.28
CA GLN A 192 -29.80 61.81 -46.46
C GLN A 192 -29.09 61.97 -45.12
N ASN A 193 -29.71 62.66 -44.15
CA ASN A 193 -29.18 62.76 -42.80
C ASN A 193 -28.98 61.38 -42.13
N PHE A 194 -29.85 60.42 -42.40
CA PHE A 194 -29.69 59.05 -41.90
C PHE A 194 -28.50 58.36 -42.56
N SER A 195 -28.31 58.55 -43.88
CA SER A 195 -27.16 58.03 -44.62
C SER A 195 -25.85 58.61 -44.13
N ASP A 196 -25.79 59.92 -43.93
CA ASP A 196 -24.56 60.60 -43.49
C ASP A 196 -24.16 60.15 -42.07
N ASN A 197 -25.14 59.87 -41.21
CA ASN A 197 -24.91 59.34 -39.86
C ASN A 197 -24.56 57.84 -39.82
N LEU A 198 -24.77 57.08 -40.90
CA LEU A 198 -24.48 55.63 -40.91
C LEU A 198 -22.98 55.37 -40.83
N ASP A 199 -22.16 56.19 -41.51
CA ASP A 199 -20.71 56.02 -41.54
C ASP A 199 -20.09 56.30 -40.16
N ASP A 200 -20.55 57.36 -39.47
CA ASP A 200 -20.10 57.69 -38.11
C ASP A 200 -20.46 56.59 -37.10
N LEU A 201 -21.67 56.02 -37.22
CA LEU A 201 -22.12 54.92 -36.36
C LEU A 201 -21.39 53.61 -36.66
N TYR A 202 -21.09 53.33 -37.92
CA TYR A 202 -20.27 52.18 -38.31
C TYR A 202 -18.87 52.28 -37.71
N GLN A 203 -18.24 53.45 -37.80
CA GLN A 203 -16.93 53.69 -37.21
C GLN A 203 -16.97 53.53 -35.69
N SER A 204 -17.97 54.09 -35.02
CA SER A 204 -18.14 53.94 -33.57
C SER A 204 -18.31 52.48 -33.14
N HIS A 205 -19.06 51.67 -33.90
CA HIS A 205 -19.22 50.24 -33.62
C HIS A 205 -17.94 49.45 -33.92
N SER A 206 -17.19 49.84 -34.94
CA SER A 206 -15.88 49.26 -35.25
C SER A 206 -14.85 49.55 -34.15
N ASP A 207 -14.87 50.75 -33.56
CA ASP A 207 -13.97 51.12 -32.47
C ASP A 207 -14.28 50.30 -31.20
N LEU A 208 -15.56 50.11 -30.87
CA LEU A 208 -15.99 49.22 -29.77
C LEU A 208 -15.56 47.76 -29.98
N LEU A 209 -15.44 47.29 -31.23
CA LEU A 209 -14.91 45.94 -31.50
C LEU A 209 -13.42 45.81 -31.23
N LEU A 210 -12.64 46.87 -31.48
CA LEU A 210 -11.21 46.88 -31.15
C LEU A 210 -10.98 46.82 -29.64
N GLU A 211 -11.90 47.37 -28.84
CA GLU A 211 -11.83 47.25 -27.39
C GLU A 211 -11.87 45.78 -26.92
N ILE A 212 -12.59 44.88 -27.64
CA ILE A 212 -12.68 43.44 -27.29
C ILE A 212 -11.30 42.77 -27.34
N THR A 213 -10.47 43.11 -28.33
CA THR A 213 -9.14 42.51 -28.49
C THR A 213 -8.18 42.95 -27.38
N ASP A 214 -8.36 44.17 -26.87
CA ASP A 214 -7.50 44.81 -25.88
C ASP A 214 -7.89 44.54 -24.42
N LEU A 215 -8.98 43.79 -24.17
CA LEU A 215 -9.44 43.50 -22.80
C LEU A 215 -8.43 42.66 -22.00
N GLU A 216 -7.96 43.14 -20.86
CA GLU A 216 -7.10 42.37 -19.94
C GLU A 216 -7.80 42.08 -18.62
N GLY A 217 -7.45 40.97 -17.94
CA GLY A 217 -7.94 40.61 -16.60
C GLY A 217 -8.84 39.36 -16.53
N GLU A 218 -9.42 39.10 -15.36
CA GLU A 218 -10.20 37.88 -15.08
C GLU A 218 -11.62 37.91 -15.69
N ASP A 219 -12.15 39.10 -15.99
CA ASP A 219 -13.55 39.31 -16.42
C ASP A 219 -13.73 39.47 -17.94
N ILE A 220 -12.74 39.08 -18.75
CA ILE A 220 -12.72 39.25 -20.23
C ILE A 220 -14.04 38.79 -20.86
N THR A 221 -14.51 37.57 -20.54
CA THR A 221 -15.73 37.00 -21.13
C THR A 221 -16.96 37.88 -20.89
N ARG A 222 -17.12 38.41 -19.67
CA ARG A 222 -18.27 39.24 -19.30
C ARG A 222 -18.22 40.59 -20.03
N LEU A 223 -17.04 41.21 -20.07
CA LEU A 223 -16.83 42.49 -20.75
C LEU A 223 -17.06 42.36 -22.26
N SER A 224 -16.55 41.29 -22.89
CA SER A 224 -16.78 41.02 -24.31
C SER A 224 -18.26 40.80 -24.65
N ILE A 225 -19.01 40.08 -23.80
CA ILE A 225 -20.46 39.88 -23.97
C ILE A 225 -21.25 41.19 -23.82
N ASN A 226 -20.82 42.07 -22.90
CA ASN A 226 -21.47 43.38 -22.73
C ASN A 226 -21.29 44.25 -23.98
N ILE A 227 -20.07 44.31 -24.54
CA ILE A 227 -19.80 45.05 -25.78
C ILE A 227 -20.63 44.46 -26.93
N TYR A 228 -20.67 43.14 -27.07
CA TYR A 228 -21.51 42.46 -28.05
C TYR A 228 -23.00 42.86 -27.93
N SER A 229 -23.53 42.83 -26.70
CA SER A 229 -24.92 43.16 -26.44
C SER A 229 -25.22 44.62 -26.79
N GLN A 230 -24.34 45.54 -26.42
CA GLN A 230 -24.46 46.96 -26.75
C GLN A 230 -24.52 47.18 -28.27
N ILE A 231 -23.58 46.60 -29.03
CA ILE A 231 -23.57 46.72 -30.50
C ILE A 231 -24.86 46.14 -31.11
N CYS A 232 -25.33 44.98 -30.63
CA CYS A 232 -26.56 44.37 -31.13
C CYS A 232 -27.81 45.22 -30.85
N ASP A 233 -27.90 45.81 -29.66
CA ASP A 233 -29.02 46.68 -29.27
C ASP A 233 -29.04 47.97 -30.10
N GLU A 234 -27.86 48.57 -30.32
CA GLU A 234 -27.73 49.78 -31.14
C GLU A 234 -28.05 49.52 -32.62
N ILE A 235 -27.59 48.39 -33.19
CA ILE A 235 -27.98 47.97 -34.54
C ILE A 235 -29.50 47.74 -34.65
N SER A 236 -30.10 47.13 -33.63
CA SER A 236 -31.55 46.87 -33.61
C SER A 236 -32.33 48.18 -33.55
N ALA A 237 -31.89 49.13 -32.71
CA ALA A 237 -32.45 50.47 -32.63
C ALA A 237 -32.32 51.21 -33.96
N LEU A 238 -31.18 51.10 -34.64
CA LEU A 238 -30.92 51.70 -35.95
C LEU A 238 -31.89 51.18 -37.02
N ARG A 239 -32.11 49.86 -37.09
CA ARG A 239 -33.08 49.24 -38.01
C ARG A 239 -34.51 49.71 -37.73
N VAL A 240 -34.89 49.84 -36.46
CA VAL A 240 -36.21 50.37 -36.07
C VAL A 240 -36.35 51.84 -36.47
N ARG A 241 -35.32 52.66 -36.26
CA ARG A 241 -35.31 54.07 -36.71
C ARG A 241 -35.47 54.18 -38.22
N PHE A 242 -34.75 53.36 -38.98
CA PHE A 242 -34.88 53.32 -40.44
C PHE A 242 -36.31 52.93 -40.88
N ARG A 243 -36.89 51.88 -40.29
CA ARG A 243 -38.28 51.46 -40.57
C ARG A 243 -39.28 52.58 -40.26
N ASN A 244 -39.14 53.21 -39.09
CA ASN A 244 -40.03 54.29 -38.68
C ASN A 244 -39.93 55.48 -39.62
N LEU A 245 -38.74 55.78 -40.14
CA LEU A 245 -38.50 56.84 -41.12
C LEU A 245 -39.18 56.54 -42.47
N LEU A 246 -39.10 55.30 -42.95
CA LEU A 246 -39.85 54.88 -44.15
C LEU A 246 -41.37 54.99 -43.95
N ASN A 247 -41.87 54.65 -42.77
CA ASN A 247 -43.30 54.72 -42.44
C ASN A 247 -43.83 56.17 -42.30
N ILE A 248 -42.97 57.20 -42.26
CA ILE A 248 -43.42 58.60 -42.29
C ILE A 248 -44.17 58.88 -43.58
N ARG A 249 -43.69 58.33 -44.71
CA ARG A 249 -44.36 58.45 -46.00
C ARG A 249 -45.74 57.82 -45.97
N GLU A 250 -45.86 56.58 -45.52
CA GLU A 250 -47.14 55.87 -45.43
C GLU A 250 -48.15 56.63 -44.56
N ARG A 251 -47.70 57.21 -43.44
CA ARG A 251 -48.54 58.06 -42.58
C ARG A 251 -48.96 59.36 -43.27
N MET A 252 -48.08 59.96 -44.05
CA MET A 252 -48.41 61.16 -44.82
C MET A 252 -49.37 60.86 -45.98
N GLU A 253 -49.17 59.78 -46.71
CA GLU A 253 -50.08 59.32 -47.76
C GLU A 253 -51.45 58.98 -47.17
N LEU A 254 -51.49 58.34 -46.00
CA LEU A 254 -52.72 58.08 -45.27
C LEU A 254 -53.41 59.38 -44.82
N ASN A 255 -52.67 60.36 -44.30
CA ASN A 255 -53.23 61.66 -43.92
C ASN A 255 -53.74 62.45 -45.12
N ASN A 256 -53.00 62.47 -46.24
CA ASN A 256 -53.45 63.06 -47.50
C ASN A 256 -54.69 62.33 -48.03
N ALA A 257 -54.74 60.99 -47.94
CA ALA A 257 -55.92 60.22 -48.32
C ALA A 257 -57.12 60.54 -47.42
N PHE A 258 -56.91 60.74 -46.11
CA PHE A 258 -57.97 61.20 -45.19
C PHE A 258 -58.46 62.62 -45.52
N GLU A 259 -57.56 63.52 -45.89
CA GLU A 259 -57.91 64.89 -46.28
C GLU A 259 -58.65 64.93 -47.63
N ILE A 260 -58.22 64.09 -48.59
CA ILE A 260 -58.91 63.85 -49.86
C ILE A 260 -60.28 63.21 -49.61
N LEU A 261 -60.39 62.22 -48.73
CA LEU A 261 -61.67 61.61 -48.33
C LEU A 261 -62.59 62.63 -47.64
N GLY A 262 -62.03 63.53 -46.82
CA GLY A 262 -62.74 64.66 -46.24
C GLY A 262 -63.34 65.59 -47.30
N ASN A 263 -62.58 65.91 -48.35
CA ASN A 263 -63.02 66.72 -49.49
C ASN A 263 -63.99 65.97 -50.45
N VAL A 264 -63.80 64.66 -50.62
CA VAL A 264 -64.67 63.79 -51.44
C VAL A 264 -66.02 63.55 -50.76
N SER A 265 -66.11 63.65 -49.43
CA SER A 265 -67.40 63.65 -48.70
C SER A 265 -68.31 64.84 -49.08
N GLN A 266 -67.74 65.94 -49.61
CA GLN A 266 -68.47 67.12 -50.05
C GLN A 266 -68.77 67.12 -51.57
N THR A 267 -68.04 66.33 -52.36
CA THR A 267 -68.13 66.35 -53.83
C THR A 267 -68.12 64.93 -54.42
N HIS A 268 -69.23 64.22 -54.24
CA HIS A 268 -69.69 63.06 -55.03
C HIS A 268 -68.72 61.86 -55.17
N THR A 269 -69.04 60.74 -54.52
CA THR A 269 -68.58 59.41 -54.96
C THR A 269 -69.79 58.51 -55.28
N PRO A 270 -69.85 57.90 -56.48
CA PRO A 270 -70.87 56.90 -56.78
C PRO A 270 -70.66 55.65 -55.91
N ILE A 271 -71.74 55.19 -55.28
CA ILE A 271 -71.81 54.07 -54.33
C ILE A 271 -71.09 52.79 -54.84
N THR A 272 -71.04 52.58 -56.15
CA THR A 272 -70.40 51.43 -56.79
C THR A 272 -68.88 51.37 -56.58
N LYS A 273 -68.18 52.50 -56.61
CA LYS A 273 -66.71 52.54 -56.48
C LYS A 273 -66.29 52.38 -55.01
N ALA A 274 -67.08 52.91 -54.09
CA ALA A 274 -66.91 52.69 -52.64
C ALA A 274 -67.16 51.23 -52.26
N GLN A 275 -68.21 50.59 -52.80
CA GLN A 275 -68.47 49.17 -52.57
C GLN A 275 -67.36 48.26 -53.11
N GLN A 276 -66.74 48.62 -54.24
CA GLN A 276 -65.62 47.85 -54.79
C GLN A 276 -64.37 47.93 -53.91
N LEU A 277 -63.99 49.14 -53.45
CA LEU A 277 -62.85 49.32 -52.53
C LEU A 277 -63.08 48.62 -51.19
N ILE A 278 -64.30 48.66 -50.64
CA ILE A 278 -64.64 47.92 -49.42
C ILE A 278 -64.51 46.41 -49.62
N ARG A 279 -64.89 45.88 -50.79
CA ARG A 279 -64.71 44.45 -51.12
C ARG A 279 -63.24 44.07 -51.28
N GLU A 280 -62.45 44.90 -51.95
CA GLU A 280 -61.01 44.68 -52.10
C GLU A 280 -60.30 44.69 -50.75
N GLN A 281 -60.64 45.65 -49.87
CA GLN A 281 -60.09 45.71 -48.52
C GLN A 281 -60.56 44.55 -47.64
N SER A 282 -61.82 44.12 -47.75
CA SER A 282 -62.33 42.94 -47.04
C SER A 282 -61.61 41.66 -47.48
N ASN A 283 -61.36 41.49 -48.78
CA ASN A 283 -60.62 40.35 -49.31
C ASN A 283 -59.15 40.36 -48.87
N TYR A 284 -58.51 41.53 -48.86
CA TYR A 284 -57.15 41.69 -48.37
C TYR A 284 -57.03 41.34 -46.88
N GLN A 285 -57.94 41.84 -46.05
CA GLN A 285 -57.99 41.50 -44.63
C GLN A 285 -58.24 40.00 -44.41
N ARG A 286 -59.10 39.37 -45.22
CA ARG A 286 -59.34 37.93 -45.16
C ARG A 286 -58.09 37.12 -45.51
N GLN A 287 -57.35 37.50 -46.54
CA GLN A 287 -56.08 36.87 -46.89
C GLN A 287 -55.01 37.05 -45.80
N GLN A 288 -54.93 38.22 -45.17
CA GLN A 288 -54.03 38.41 -44.03
C GLN A 288 -54.40 37.51 -42.85
N LEU A 289 -55.70 37.36 -42.58
CA LEU A 289 -56.19 36.51 -41.49
C LEU A 289 -55.92 35.02 -41.76
N GLU A 290 -56.12 34.56 -43.00
CA GLU A 290 -55.73 33.21 -43.43
C GLU A 290 -54.22 32.99 -43.35
N SER A 291 -53.41 33.99 -43.72
CA SER A 291 -51.94 33.90 -43.58
C SER A 291 -51.50 33.80 -42.12
N ILE A 292 -52.11 34.57 -41.23
CA ILE A 292 -51.84 34.50 -39.79
C ILE A 292 -52.30 33.15 -39.23
N TYR A 293 -53.46 32.66 -39.64
CA TYR A 293 -53.96 31.35 -39.22
C TYR A 293 -53.04 30.22 -39.68
N GLY A 294 -52.57 30.26 -40.93
CA GLY A 294 -51.57 29.31 -41.45
C GLY A 294 -50.29 29.30 -40.62
N LYS A 295 -49.74 30.48 -40.31
CA LYS A 295 -48.56 30.62 -39.43
C LYS A 295 -48.81 30.15 -38.00
N SER A 296 -50.02 30.32 -37.48
CA SER A 296 -50.41 29.80 -36.16
C SER A 296 -50.39 28.28 -36.13
N VAL A 297 -50.94 27.64 -37.18
CA VAL A 297 -50.95 26.17 -37.30
C VAL A 297 -49.53 25.62 -37.46
N GLU A 298 -48.67 26.27 -38.25
CA GLU A 298 -47.26 25.92 -38.37
C GLU A 298 -46.52 26.03 -37.03
N ASN A 299 -46.77 27.10 -36.27
CA ASN A 299 -46.21 27.27 -34.94
C ASN A 299 -46.71 26.19 -33.96
N ASP A 300 -47.99 25.84 -33.99
CA ASP A 300 -48.54 24.77 -33.14
C ASP A 300 -47.90 23.41 -33.47
N GLN A 301 -47.65 23.11 -34.74
CA GLN A 301 -46.90 21.93 -35.15
C GLN A 301 -45.44 21.96 -34.64
N ALA A 302 -44.74 23.08 -34.81
CA ALA A 302 -43.37 23.24 -34.31
C ALA A 302 -43.29 23.11 -32.78
N LEU A 303 -44.29 23.59 -32.06
CA LEU A 303 -44.38 23.50 -30.60
C LEU A 303 -44.60 22.05 -30.15
N GLU A 304 -45.41 21.29 -30.89
CA GLU A 304 -45.64 19.88 -30.58
C GLU A 304 -44.44 18.99 -30.95
N GLU A 305 -43.69 19.34 -32.01
CA GLU A 305 -42.38 18.73 -32.28
C GLU A 305 -41.37 19.01 -31.16
N LEU A 306 -41.27 20.27 -30.70
CA LEU A 306 -40.41 20.65 -29.57
C LEU A 306 -40.77 19.88 -28.31
N LYS A 307 -42.06 19.73 -28.01
CA LYS A 307 -42.54 18.97 -26.85
C LYS A 307 -42.17 17.49 -26.95
N SER A 308 -42.25 16.90 -28.14
CA SER A 308 -41.79 15.53 -28.39
C SER A 308 -40.29 15.40 -28.14
N GLN A 309 -39.47 16.34 -28.65
CA GLN A 309 -38.02 16.34 -28.43
C GLN A 309 -37.65 16.49 -26.94
N VAL A 310 -38.36 17.36 -26.21
CA VAL A 310 -38.18 17.52 -24.77
C VAL A 310 -38.51 16.22 -24.03
N GLN A 311 -39.59 15.53 -24.41
CA GLN A 311 -39.95 14.24 -23.82
C GLN A 311 -38.88 13.17 -24.08
N ASP A 312 -38.33 13.12 -25.29
CA ASP A 312 -37.25 12.19 -25.63
C ASP A 312 -35.97 12.48 -24.83
N LEU A 313 -35.64 13.75 -24.64
CA LEU A 313 -34.51 14.16 -23.80
C LEU A 313 -34.72 13.78 -22.33
N LEU A 314 -35.94 13.97 -21.80
CA LEU A 314 -36.27 13.54 -20.43
C LEU A 314 -36.13 12.02 -20.26
N ASN A 315 -36.61 11.24 -21.22
CA ASN A 315 -36.45 9.78 -21.23
C ASN A 315 -34.96 9.37 -21.27
N GLN A 316 -34.14 10.08 -22.05
CA GLN A 316 -32.69 9.85 -22.08
C GLN A 316 -32.01 10.19 -20.75
N ILE A 317 -32.40 11.31 -20.11
CA ILE A 317 -31.89 11.68 -18.79
C ILE A 317 -32.25 10.61 -17.76
N GLU A 318 -33.48 10.11 -17.76
CA GLU A 318 -33.91 9.05 -16.85
C GLU A 318 -33.12 7.75 -17.08
N ALA A 319 -32.95 7.34 -18.33
CA ALA A 319 -32.14 6.17 -18.69
C ALA A 319 -30.66 6.33 -18.24
N LYS A 320 -30.07 7.52 -18.41
CA LYS A 320 -28.70 7.81 -17.94
C LYS A 320 -28.61 7.83 -16.41
N ASN A 321 -29.63 8.35 -15.73
CA ASN A 321 -29.68 8.33 -14.27
C ASN A 321 -29.80 6.91 -13.71
N LEU A 322 -30.57 6.04 -14.36
CA LEU A 322 -30.61 4.61 -14.03
C LEU A 322 -29.24 3.95 -14.21
N LEU A 323 -28.54 4.26 -15.31
CA LEU A 323 -27.18 3.77 -15.54
C LEU A 323 -26.20 4.28 -14.47
N ILE A 324 -26.28 5.56 -14.08
CA ILE A 324 -25.46 6.12 -13.00
C ILE A 324 -25.77 5.40 -11.67
N ALA A 325 -27.05 5.16 -11.38
CA ALA A 325 -27.46 4.44 -10.17
C ALA A 325 -26.93 3.00 -10.17
N GLU A 326 -26.88 2.35 -11.33
CA GLU A 326 -26.27 1.03 -11.48
C GLU A 326 -24.75 1.05 -11.30
N LEU A 327 -24.07 2.02 -11.93
CA LEU A 327 -22.61 2.19 -11.80
C LEU A 327 -22.18 2.58 -10.39
N LYS A 328 -23.05 3.23 -9.60
CA LYS A 328 -22.80 3.53 -8.19
C LYS A 328 -22.78 2.31 -7.28
N LYS A 329 -23.35 1.18 -7.72
CA LYS A 329 -23.33 -0.05 -6.92
C LYS A 329 -21.90 -0.61 -6.82
N PRO A 330 -21.56 -1.29 -5.72
CA PRO A 330 -20.28 -1.96 -5.60
C PRO A 330 -20.13 -3.11 -6.60
N LEU A 331 -18.91 -3.30 -7.10
CA LEU A 331 -18.58 -4.37 -8.03
C LEU A 331 -18.50 -5.71 -7.29
N LYS A 332 -19.44 -6.61 -7.60
CA LYS A 332 -19.54 -7.97 -7.04
C LYS A 332 -18.95 -9.01 -7.98
N TRP A 333 -18.54 -10.17 -7.44
CA TRP A 333 -18.06 -11.29 -8.26
C TRP A 333 -19.24 -11.97 -8.95
N THR A 334 -19.15 -12.09 -10.28
CA THR A 334 -20.17 -12.73 -11.11
C THR A 334 -19.48 -13.53 -12.23
N PRO A 335 -19.73 -14.84 -12.36
CA PRO A 335 -20.51 -15.70 -11.47
C PRO A 335 -19.72 -16.09 -10.19
N ALA A 336 -20.35 -15.99 -9.01
CA ALA A 336 -19.78 -16.42 -7.73
C ALA A 336 -20.10 -17.90 -7.44
N THR A 337 -19.50 -18.81 -8.20
CA THR A 337 -19.72 -20.26 -8.05
C THR A 337 -18.96 -20.86 -6.87
N ARG A 338 -17.81 -20.29 -6.50
CA ARG A 338 -16.97 -20.74 -5.38
C ARG A 338 -17.37 -20.05 -4.07
N ASP A 339 -17.17 -20.75 -2.95
CA ASP A 339 -17.61 -20.26 -1.63
C ASP A 339 -16.88 -19.00 -1.19
N ASP A 340 -15.59 -18.86 -1.49
CA ASP A 340 -14.83 -17.64 -1.22
C ASP A 340 -15.44 -16.41 -1.92
N LEU A 341 -15.88 -16.56 -3.18
CA LEU A 341 -16.50 -15.48 -3.95
C LEU A 341 -17.89 -15.11 -3.42
N ARG A 342 -18.65 -16.11 -2.94
CA ARG A 342 -19.94 -15.90 -2.28
C ARG A 342 -19.77 -15.12 -0.99
N VAL A 343 -18.80 -15.52 -0.16
CA VAL A 343 -18.42 -14.79 1.06
C VAL A 343 -17.99 -13.37 0.72
N GLY A 344 -17.19 -13.18 -0.34
CA GLY A 344 -16.82 -11.88 -0.85
C GLY A 344 -18.03 -10.99 -1.17
N ASN A 345 -19.03 -11.52 -1.88
CA ASN A 345 -20.26 -10.79 -2.17
C ASN A 345 -21.10 -10.46 -0.92
N VAL A 346 -21.08 -11.33 0.10
CA VAL A 346 -21.70 -11.06 1.41
C VAL A 346 -21.00 -9.90 2.12
N ILE A 347 -19.66 -9.89 2.16
CA ILE A 347 -18.86 -8.80 2.74
C ILE A 347 -19.20 -7.47 2.05
N ILE A 348 -19.19 -7.46 0.70
CA ILE A 348 -19.50 -6.26 -0.08
C ILE A 348 -20.91 -5.75 0.25
N THR A 349 -21.91 -6.63 0.23
CA THR A 349 -23.32 -6.25 0.48
C THR A 349 -23.52 -5.75 1.91
N TYR A 350 -22.81 -6.34 2.88
CA TYR A 350 -22.86 -5.90 4.27
C TYR A 350 -22.31 -4.48 4.43
N PHE A 351 -21.12 -4.21 3.91
CA PHE A 351 -20.51 -2.88 4.02
C PHE A 351 -21.21 -1.83 3.16
N GLU A 352 -21.79 -2.21 2.02
CA GLU A 352 -22.67 -1.37 1.21
C GLU A 352 -23.83 -0.81 2.06
N SER A 353 -24.44 -1.64 2.91
CA SER A 353 -25.53 -1.21 3.82
C SER A 353 -25.08 -0.23 4.91
N LEU A 354 -23.77 -0.18 5.20
CA LEU A 354 -23.15 0.76 6.14
C LEU A 354 -22.61 2.01 5.45
N GLY A 355 -22.78 2.12 4.12
CA GLY A 355 -22.27 3.24 3.32
C GLY A 355 -20.78 3.14 2.98
N ILE A 356 -20.15 1.98 3.16
CA ILE A 356 -18.76 1.71 2.79
C ILE A 356 -18.74 0.90 1.50
N ILE A 357 -18.08 1.41 0.47
CA ILE A 357 -17.99 0.76 -0.85
C ILE A 357 -16.73 -0.09 -0.88
N LEU A 358 -16.92 -1.41 -0.98
CA LEU A 358 -15.84 -2.36 -1.24
C LEU A 358 -16.07 -2.96 -2.63
N ASP A 359 -15.18 -2.69 -3.56
CA ASP A 359 -15.26 -3.26 -4.92
C ASP A 359 -14.35 -4.48 -5.01
N ARG A 360 -14.80 -5.54 -5.67
CA ARG A 360 -13.95 -6.72 -5.89
C ARG A 360 -12.65 -6.37 -6.63
N ALA A 361 -11.54 -6.99 -6.24
CA ALA A 361 -10.29 -6.94 -6.99
C ALA A 361 -9.84 -8.35 -7.41
N SER A 362 -9.44 -9.18 -6.45
CA SER A 362 -8.92 -10.53 -6.71
C SER A 362 -9.27 -11.51 -5.58
N SER A 363 -9.09 -12.80 -5.85
CA SER A 363 -9.21 -13.88 -4.86
C SER A 363 -8.07 -14.87 -5.05
N ASP A 364 -7.27 -15.09 -4.01
CA ASP A 364 -6.33 -16.19 -3.92
C ASP A 364 -6.92 -17.28 -3.02
N TYR A 365 -7.23 -18.44 -3.59
CA TYR A 365 -7.98 -19.50 -2.92
C TYR A 365 -7.21 -20.80 -2.90
N GLN A 366 -7.03 -21.34 -1.71
CA GLN A 366 -6.30 -22.58 -1.48
C GLN A 366 -7.21 -23.69 -0.94
N LYS A 367 -8.45 -23.76 -1.43
CA LYS A 367 -9.48 -24.74 -1.05
C LYS A 367 -10.05 -24.58 0.38
N TRP A 368 -9.20 -24.50 1.39
CA TRP A 368 -9.58 -24.38 2.80
C TRP A 368 -9.60 -22.94 3.31
N ASP A 369 -8.76 -22.08 2.76
CA ASP A 369 -8.73 -20.64 3.02
C ASP A 369 -8.66 -19.84 1.72
N ALA A 370 -8.93 -18.54 1.86
CA ALA A 370 -8.85 -17.57 0.78
C ALA A 370 -8.38 -16.21 1.28
N ILE A 371 -7.67 -15.48 0.43
CA ILE A 371 -7.42 -14.05 0.59
C ILE A 371 -8.23 -13.34 -0.49
N LEU A 372 -9.21 -12.55 -0.05
CA LEU A 372 -9.97 -11.67 -0.94
C LEU A 372 -9.39 -10.27 -0.91
N SER A 373 -9.16 -9.67 -2.08
CA SER A 373 -8.71 -8.28 -2.19
C SER A 373 -9.83 -7.39 -2.70
N PHE A 374 -9.92 -6.19 -2.13
CA PHE A 374 -10.94 -5.19 -2.41
C PHE A 374 -10.31 -3.82 -2.71
N HIS A 375 -10.87 -3.15 -3.71
CA HIS A 375 -10.67 -1.72 -3.94
C HIS A 375 -11.53 -0.90 -2.99
N ILE A 376 -10.94 0.14 -2.41
CA ILE A 376 -11.62 1.06 -1.48
C ILE A 376 -11.59 2.51 -1.96
N ASP A 377 -11.11 2.76 -3.17
CA ASP A 377 -10.83 4.10 -3.71
C ASP A 377 -12.08 4.96 -3.93
N ARG A 378 -13.26 4.33 -4.00
CA ARG A 378 -14.54 5.00 -4.24
C ARG A 378 -15.19 5.57 -2.98
N ASN A 379 -14.56 5.40 -1.83
CA ASN A 379 -15.03 5.99 -0.58
C ASN A 379 -14.56 7.45 -0.49
N SER A 380 -15.39 8.33 0.07
CA SER A 380 -15.06 9.76 0.25
C SER A 380 -13.95 10.01 1.28
N ARG A 381 -13.56 8.98 2.03
CA ARG A 381 -12.52 9.00 3.06
C ARG A 381 -11.71 7.71 3.04
N VAL A 382 -10.56 7.76 3.68
CA VAL A 382 -9.72 6.58 3.91
C VAL A 382 -10.43 5.62 4.89
N ILE A 383 -10.50 4.35 4.52
CA ILE A 383 -11.06 3.27 5.34
C ILE A 383 -9.91 2.51 6.01
N LEU A 384 -9.92 2.44 7.34
CA LEU A 384 -8.88 1.76 8.11
C LEU A 384 -9.25 0.29 8.33
N PRO A 385 -8.28 -0.66 8.29
CA PRO A 385 -8.56 -2.07 8.55
C PRO A 385 -9.21 -2.32 9.91
N LYS A 386 -8.88 -1.51 10.92
CA LYS A 386 -9.45 -1.60 12.26
C LYS A 386 -10.98 -1.42 12.25
N GLU A 387 -11.49 -0.49 11.45
CA GLU A 387 -12.92 -0.22 11.32
C GLU A 387 -13.67 -1.41 10.72
N LEU A 388 -13.10 -2.05 9.70
CA LEU A 388 -13.69 -3.25 9.11
C LEU A 388 -13.63 -4.44 10.08
N ASN A 389 -12.55 -4.53 10.86
CA ASN A 389 -12.35 -5.59 11.85
C ASN A 389 -13.30 -5.52 13.07
N GLU A 390 -13.91 -4.37 13.34
CA GLU A 390 -14.98 -4.26 14.36
C GLU A 390 -16.22 -5.07 13.98
N HIS A 391 -16.38 -5.43 12.70
CA HIS A 391 -17.49 -6.22 12.19
C HIS A 391 -17.13 -7.70 11.93
N SER A 392 -15.91 -8.14 12.22
CA SER A 392 -15.40 -9.48 11.88
C SER A 392 -16.25 -10.63 12.42
N GLU A 393 -16.72 -10.54 13.67
CA GLU A 393 -17.56 -11.59 14.28
C GLU A 393 -18.96 -11.65 13.65
N LYS A 394 -19.54 -10.49 13.34
CA LYS A 394 -20.86 -10.43 12.70
C LYS A 394 -20.78 -10.94 11.26
N LEU A 395 -19.72 -10.60 10.55
CA LEU A 395 -19.45 -11.12 9.22
C LEU A 395 -19.22 -12.63 9.24
N GLN A 396 -18.54 -13.16 10.26
CA GLN A 396 -18.38 -14.61 10.41
C GLN A 396 -19.74 -15.32 10.50
N GLN A 397 -20.68 -14.78 11.28
CA GLN A 397 -22.02 -15.35 11.42
C GLN A 397 -22.82 -15.26 10.11
N LEU A 398 -22.72 -14.14 9.39
CA LEU A 398 -23.44 -13.92 8.12
C LEU A 398 -22.88 -14.73 6.95
N ALA A 399 -21.55 -14.89 6.90
CA ALA A 399 -20.84 -15.58 5.84
C ALA A 399 -20.57 -17.07 6.14
N HIS A 400 -20.89 -17.53 7.35
CA HIS A 400 -20.65 -18.90 7.83
C HIS A 400 -19.18 -19.35 7.74
N THR A 401 -18.23 -18.45 8.01
CA THR A 401 -16.79 -18.78 8.02
C THR A 401 -16.37 -19.41 9.34
N LEU A 402 -15.29 -20.20 9.33
CA LEU A 402 -14.80 -20.91 10.52
C LEU A 402 -14.11 -20.00 11.55
N SER A 403 -13.59 -18.86 11.11
CA SER A 403 -12.98 -17.84 11.97
C SER A 403 -13.53 -16.45 11.63
N PRO A 404 -13.41 -15.48 12.56
CA PRO A 404 -13.63 -14.08 12.26
C PRO A 404 -12.79 -13.65 11.05
N ILE A 405 -13.42 -12.90 10.14
CA ILE A 405 -12.77 -12.40 8.92
C ILE A 405 -11.79 -11.30 9.31
N ASN A 406 -10.52 -11.42 8.92
CA ASN A 406 -9.49 -10.45 9.31
C ASN A 406 -9.09 -9.58 8.11
N PHE A 407 -9.31 -8.27 8.24
CA PHE A 407 -8.97 -7.27 7.24
C PHE A 407 -7.59 -6.66 7.51
N LYS A 408 -6.78 -6.52 6.45
CA LYS A 408 -5.47 -5.87 6.47
C LYS A 408 -5.25 -5.03 5.23
N TRP A 409 -4.56 -3.91 5.39
CA TRP A 409 -4.07 -3.13 4.27
C TRP A 409 -2.80 -3.78 3.70
N ASP A 410 -2.83 -4.12 2.43
CA ASP A 410 -1.65 -4.56 1.69
C ASP A 410 -1.03 -3.35 0.98
N ALA A 411 0.14 -2.92 1.47
CA ALA A 411 0.85 -1.75 0.94
C ALA A 411 1.50 -2.02 -0.43
N GLU A 412 1.78 -3.28 -0.78
CA GLU A 412 2.42 -3.61 -2.06
C GLU A 412 1.40 -3.53 -3.20
N THR A 413 0.19 -4.05 -2.96
CA THR A 413 -0.90 -4.03 -3.96
C THR A 413 -1.79 -2.80 -3.85
N GLY A 414 -1.72 -2.05 -2.74
CA GLY A 414 -2.59 -0.91 -2.48
C GLY A 414 -4.05 -1.32 -2.30
N MET A 415 -4.31 -2.52 -1.75
CA MET A 415 -5.65 -3.09 -1.61
C MET A 415 -5.99 -3.42 -0.16
N MET A 416 -7.29 -3.42 0.15
CA MET A 416 -7.77 -4.00 1.40
C MET A 416 -7.93 -5.51 1.20
N THR A 417 -7.22 -6.30 2.01
CA THR A 417 -7.28 -7.76 1.95
C THR A 417 -8.09 -8.31 3.11
N ALA A 418 -8.86 -9.37 2.88
CA ALA A 418 -9.62 -10.09 3.88
C ALA A 418 -9.22 -11.56 3.87
N TYR A 419 -8.71 -12.06 5.00
CA TYR A 419 -8.40 -13.47 5.17
C TYR A 419 -9.63 -14.25 5.61
N LEU A 420 -9.94 -15.33 4.90
CA LEU A 420 -11.08 -16.20 5.10
C LEU A 420 -10.63 -17.62 5.39
N LEU A 421 -11.15 -18.22 6.47
CA LEU A 421 -11.05 -19.66 6.71
C LEU A 421 -12.41 -20.31 6.43
N LEU A 422 -12.49 -21.08 5.35
CA LEU A 422 -13.75 -21.63 4.82
C LEU A 422 -13.99 -23.07 5.27
N SER A 423 -12.93 -23.88 5.28
CA SER A 423 -12.99 -25.26 5.78
C SER A 423 -11.75 -25.59 6.59
N LYS A 424 -11.84 -26.63 7.43
CA LYS A 424 -10.66 -27.11 8.14
C LYS A 424 -9.74 -27.75 7.11
N LYS A 425 -8.47 -27.35 7.10
CA LYS A 425 -7.44 -28.08 6.35
C LYS A 425 -7.55 -29.56 6.73
N PRO A 426 -7.68 -30.47 5.76
CA PRO A 426 -7.80 -31.90 6.07
C PRO A 426 -6.62 -32.29 6.96
N GLN A 427 -6.90 -32.92 8.09
CA GLN A 427 -5.86 -33.57 8.87
C GLN A 427 -5.17 -34.54 7.93
N LYS A 428 -3.91 -34.24 7.58
CA LYS A 428 -3.07 -35.18 6.85
C LYS A 428 -3.09 -36.47 7.67
N THR A 429 -3.64 -37.54 7.11
CA THR A 429 -3.36 -38.88 7.63
C THR A 429 -1.85 -39.05 7.62
N VAL A 430 -1.32 -39.66 8.67
CA VAL A 430 0.12 -39.67 9.02
C VAL A 430 1.01 -40.28 7.93
N ASP A 431 0.44 -40.83 6.86
CA ASP A 431 1.12 -41.88 6.12
C ASP A 431 2.07 -41.45 4.99
N ASP A 432 2.09 -40.21 4.45
CA ASP A 432 2.98 -39.96 3.29
C ASP A 432 3.82 -38.66 3.27
N GLU A 433 3.53 -37.62 4.06
CA GLU A 433 4.37 -36.38 4.06
C GLU A 433 4.92 -35.97 5.43
N VAL A 434 4.32 -36.45 6.53
CA VAL A 434 4.84 -36.17 7.89
C VAL A 434 6.18 -36.89 8.09
N ILE A 435 6.40 -38.02 7.43
CA ILE A 435 7.66 -38.76 7.50
C ILE A 435 8.82 -37.90 6.99
N SER A 436 8.67 -37.10 5.93
CA SER A 436 9.75 -36.23 5.40
C SER A 436 10.14 -35.11 6.36
N ASP A 437 9.15 -34.31 6.79
CA ASP A 437 9.43 -33.06 7.51
C ASP A 437 9.66 -33.29 9.00
N VAL A 438 9.06 -34.34 9.58
CA VAL A 438 9.28 -34.72 10.98
C VAL A 438 10.57 -35.54 11.13
N LEU A 439 11.01 -36.34 10.14
CA LEU A 439 12.34 -36.98 10.19
C LEU A 439 13.49 -35.97 10.17
N GLN A 440 13.30 -34.77 9.63
CA GLN A 440 14.32 -33.72 9.68
C GLN A 440 14.49 -33.10 11.08
N PHE A 441 13.45 -33.12 11.93
CA PHE A 441 13.48 -32.53 13.28
C PHE A 441 13.54 -33.56 14.41
N ILE A 442 13.14 -34.81 14.17
CA ILE A 442 13.32 -35.91 15.12
C ILE A 442 14.78 -36.35 15.04
N LYS A 443 15.58 -35.93 16.03
CA LYS A 443 16.87 -36.57 16.25
C LYS A 443 16.64 -38.08 16.47
N PRO A 444 17.56 -38.96 16.03
CA PRO A 444 17.42 -40.41 16.18
C PRO A 444 17.02 -40.78 17.63
N PRO A 445 16.11 -41.74 17.83
CA PRO A 445 15.62 -42.11 19.16
C PRO A 445 16.75 -42.34 20.17
N GLU A 446 17.88 -42.91 19.73
CA GLU A 446 19.04 -43.14 20.59
C GLU A 446 19.61 -41.83 21.16
N SER A 447 19.66 -40.76 20.36
CA SER A 447 20.19 -39.46 20.79
C SER A 447 19.25 -38.71 21.74
N LEU A 448 17.94 -38.93 21.62
CA LEU A 448 16.93 -38.34 22.50
C LEU A 448 16.94 -39.07 23.85
N ILE A 449 17.08 -40.39 23.83
CA ILE A 449 17.23 -41.24 25.02
C ILE A 449 18.54 -40.91 25.74
N GLU A 450 19.64 -40.76 25.02
CA GLU A 450 20.95 -40.38 25.58
C GLU A 450 20.91 -38.97 26.21
N PHE A 451 20.20 -38.02 25.59
CA PHE A 451 19.97 -36.69 26.15
C PHE A 451 19.15 -36.75 27.45
N VAL A 452 18.06 -37.52 27.47
CA VAL A 452 17.19 -37.69 28.66
C VAL A 452 17.94 -38.43 29.79
N LYS A 453 18.78 -39.42 29.46
CA LYS A 453 19.58 -40.19 30.42
C LYS A 453 20.61 -39.34 31.16
N ASN A 454 21.20 -38.37 30.48
CA ASN A 454 22.22 -37.49 31.04
C ASN A 454 21.64 -36.22 31.70
N ALA A 455 20.34 -35.97 31.57
CA ALA A 455 19.67 -34.81 32.16
C ALA A 455 19.03 -35.14 33.51
N TYR A 456 19.31 -34.32 34.53
CA TYR A 456 18.70 -34.47 35.87
C TYR A 456 17.18 -34.22 35.87
N HIS A 457 16.70 -33.32 35.01
CA HIS A 457 15.29 -33.07 34.74
C HIS A 457 15.08 -32.63 33.29
N VAL A 458 14.00 -33.12 32.67
CA VAL A 458 13.58 -32.72 31.31
C VAL A 458 12.17 -32.13 31.38
N GLY A 459 12.05 -30.86 31.03
CA GLY A 459 10.76 -30.17 30.92
C GLY A 459 10.25 -30.18 29.48
N MET A 460 9.02 -30.63 29.26
CA MET A 460 8.37 -30.63 27.94
C MET A 460 7.17 -29.69 27.92
N TRP A 461 7.26 -28.62 27.13
CA TRP A 461 6.26 -27.57 27.05
C TRP A 461 5.76 -27.45 25.61
N ALA A 462 4.44 -27.62 25.42
CA ALA A 462 3.79 -27.40 24.14
C ALA A 462 2.26 -27.27 24.33
N GLU A 463 1.61 -26.55 23.41
CA GLU A 463 0.15 -26.33 23.39
C GLU A 463 -0.63 -27.62 23.12
N THR A 464 -1.91 -27.67 23.49
CA THR A 464 -2.76 -28.86 23.30
C THR A 464 -2.91 -29.18 21.80
N GLY A 465 -2.56 -30.41 21.39
CA GLY A 465 -2.60 -30.86 19.99
C GLY A 465 -1.25 -30.84 19.27
N SER A 466 -0.20 -30.32 19.90
CA SER A 466 1.18 -30.26 19.35
C SER A 466 1.95 -31.60 19.36
N GLY A 467 1.34 -32.70 19.80
CA GLY A 467 2.00 -34.00 19.88
C GLY A 467 2.83 -34.25 21.14
N LYS A 468 2.69 -33.43 22.20
CA LYS A 468 3.39 -33.61 23.49
C LYS A 468 3.24 -35.03 24.07
N SER A 469 2.02 -35.58 24.07
CA SER A 469 1.75 -36.92 24.59
C SER A 469 2.47 -38.01 23.78
N THR A 470 2.55 -37.85 22.46
CA THR A 470 3.26 -38.78 21.56
C THR A 470 4.77 -38.74 21.81
N ALA A 471 5.34 -37.55 21.97
CA ALA A 471 6.76 -37.40 22.28
C ALA A 471 7.12 -37.98 23.66
N ILE A 472 6.26 -37.80 24.68
CA ILE A 472 6.41 -38.45 25.99
C ILE A 472 6.34 -39.98 25.85
N SER A 473 5.38 -40.50 25.09
CA SER A 473 5.22 -41.95 24.88
C SER A 473 6.44 -42.56 24.19
N ASN A 474 7.07 -41.85 23.26
CA ASN A 474 8.28 -42.30 22.58
C ASN A 474 9.51 -42.30 23.48
N VAL A 475 9.68 -41.27 24.33
CA VAL A 475 10.76 -41.23 25.33
C VAL A 475 10.59 -42.36 26.34
N ILE A 476 9.38 -42.54 26.88
CA ILE A 476 9.07 -43.61 27.85
C ILE A 476 9.24 -44.98 27.20
N GLY A 477 8.69 -45.18 25.99
CA GLY A 477 8.81 -46.43 25.25
C GLY A 477 10.26 -46.79 24.96
N GLY A 478 11.07 -45.83 24.53
CA GLY A 478 12.51 -46.01 24.30
C GLY A 478 13.30 -46.36 25.56
N MET A 479 12.99 -45.72 26.70
CA MET A 479 13.62 -46.05 27.99
C MET A 479 13.20 -47.45 28.50
N ILE A 480 11.94 -47.85 28.31
CA ILE A 480 11.46 -49.21 28.67
C ILE A 480 12.16 -50.28 27.82
N GLN A 481 12.38 -49.99 26.54
CA GLN A 481 13.03 -50.91 25.60
C GLN A 481 14.53 -51.09 25.91
N GLU A 482 15.26 -50.03 26.32
CA GLU A 482 16.64 -50.13 26.82
C GLU A 482 16.74 -50.93 28.14
N LEU A 483 15.72 -50.87 29.00
CA LEU A 483 15.65 -51.62 30.27
C LEU A 483 15.23 -53.09 30.08
N GLY A 484 15.08 -53.56 28.84
CA GLY A 484 14.73 -54.95 28.51
C GLY A 484 13.24 -55.27 28.59
N GLY A 485 12.37 -54.27 28.71
CA GLY A 485 10.93 -54.44 28.64
C GLY A 485 10.44 -54.40 27.19
N ALA A 486 9.68 -55.42 26.76
CA ALA A 486 8.96 -55.35 25.50
C ALA A 486 7.64 -54.56 25.69
N PRO A 487 7.39 -53.49 24.92
CA PRO A 487 6.09 -52.84 24.94
C PRO A 487 5.07 -53.74 24.22
N THR A 488 4.07 -54.23 24.93
CA THR A 488 2.81 -54.69 24.32
C THR A 488 2.02 -53.47 23.88
N ILE A 489 1.70 -53.42 22.58
CA ILE A 489 0.81 -52.44 21.95
C ILE A 489 -0.59 -52.53 22.54
#